data_AF-S9RAM0-F1
#
_entry.id   AF-S9RAM0-F1
#
_cell.length_a   1.000
_cell.length_b   1.000
_cell.length_c   1.000
_cell.angle_alpha   90.00
_cell.angle_beta   90.00
_cell.angle_gamma   90.00
#
_symmetry.space_group_name_H-M   'P 1'
#
loop_
_entity.id
_entity.type
_entity.pdbx_description
1 polymer ?
#
loop_
_entity_poly.entity_id
_entity_poly.type
_entity_poly.pdbx_seq_one_letter_code
_entity_poly.pdbx_strand_id
1 'polypeptide(L)'
;MKESCCPYCQNNEVLKGFNDLETTHKHLMNEWDYLNNILLADPTAINEKYQQTVWWICKENSNHRYKLKINEKIKYEKRSLISCSICKGLRRKQEHFVRLKM
;
A
#
# COMPACT_ATOMS: atom_id res chain seq x y z
N MET A 1 9.78 6.20 -32.09
CA MET A 1 8.64 5.91 -31.19
C MET A 1 8.43 7.16 -30.34
N LYS A 2 7.28 7.83 -30.41
CA LYS A 2 7.04 9.01 -29.56
C LYS A 2 6.91 8.51 -28.13
N GLU A 3 7.93 8.75 -27.31
CA GLU A 3 7.78 8.68 -25.86
C GLU A 3 6.64 9.63 -25.50
N SER A 4 5.58 9.09 -24.90
CA SER A 4 4.50 9.91 -24.40
C SER A 4 5.05 10.74 -23.24
N CYS A 5 5.33 12.02 -23.46
CA CYS A 5 5.83 12.95 -22.43
C CYS A 5 4.81 13.28 -21.33
N CYS A 6 3.62 12.66 -21.34
CA CYS A 6 2.60 12.93 -20.34
C CYS A 6 3.05 12.42 -18.97
N PRO A 7 3.24 13.31 -17.97
CA PRO A 7 3.74 12.91 -16.65
C PRO A 7 2.77 11.97 -15.93
N TYR A 8 1.47 12.07 -16.19
CA TYR A 8 0.46 11.18 -15.62
C TYR A 8 0.50 9.78 -16.24
N CYS A 9 0.57 9.67 -17.57
CA CYS A 9 0.65 8.36 -18.25
C CYS A 9 1.92 7.57 -17.86
N GLN A 10 3.01 8.28 -17.57
CA GLN A 10 4.25 7.68 -17.11
C GLN A 10 4.30 7.43 -15.59
N ASN A 11 3.26 7.82 -14.83
CA ASN A 11 3.23 7.77 -13.36
C ASN A 11 4.36 8.59 -12.70
N ASN A 12 4.80 9.67 -13.35
CA ASN A 12 5.73 10.64 -12.77
C ASN A 12 4.99 11.65 -11.87
N GLU A 13 3.74 11.96 -12.21
CA GLU A 13 2.81 12.72 -11.37
C GLU A 13 1.53 11.92 -11.10
N VAL A 14 0.77 12.31 -10.06
CA VAL A 14 -0.49 11.67 -9.67
C VAL A 14 -1.66 12.55 -10.05
N LEU A 15 -2.62 11.96 -10.75
CA LEU A 15 -3.93 12.50 -11.06
C LEU A 15 -4.98 11.59 -10.43
N LYS A 16 -5.69 12.13 -9.44
CA LYS A 16 -6.79 11.45 -8.75
C LYS A 16 -7.89 11.04 -9.72
N GLY A 17 -8.41 9.83 -9.57
CA GLY A 17 -9.41 9.23 -10.45
C GLY A 17 -8.81 8.62 -11.72
N PHE A 18 -7.48 8.66 -11.91
CA PHE A 18 -6.83 8.15 -13.12
C PHE A 18 -5.70 7.18 -12.80
N ASN A 19 -4.60 7.67 -12.21
CA ASN A 19 -3.41 6.86 -11.94
C ASN A 19 -3.02 6.81 -10.46
N ASP A 20 -3.89 7.29 -9.56
CA ASP A 20 -3.73 7.10 -8.13
C ASP A 20 -3.95 5.63 -7.71
N LEU A 21 -3.47 5.29 -6.51
CA LEU A 21 -3.48 3.94 -5.99
C LEU A 21 -4.89 3.44 -5.71
N GLU A 22 -5.78 4.28 -5.17
CA GLU A 22 -7.17 3.90 -4.89
C GLU A 22 -7.90 3.53 -6.19
N THR A 23 -7.75 4.34 -7.24
CA THR A 23 -8.38 4.10 -8.54
C THR A 23 -7.83 2.86 -9.24
N THR A 24 -6.51 2.72 -9.31
CA THR A 24 -5.86 1.68 -10.12
C THR A 24 -5.75 0.33 -9.40
N HIS A 25 -5.72 0.32 -8.06
CA HIS A 25 -5.53 -0.86 -7.22
C HIS A 25 -6.62 -1.00 -6.15
N LYS A 26 -7.89 -0.83 -6.54
CA LYS A 26 -9.07 -0.89 -5.65
C LYS A 26 -9.08 -2.09 -4.68
N HIS A 27 -8.61 -3.25 -5.11
CA HIS A 27 -8.55 -4.46 -4.28
C HIS A 27 -7.64 -4.31 -3.05
N LEU A 28 -6.59 -3.49 -3.15
CA LEU A 28 -5.67 -3.20 -2.04
C LEU A 28 -6.30 -2.33 -0.96
N MET A 29 -7.39 -1.61 -1.26
CA MET A 29 -8.05 -0.73 -0.27
C MET A 29 -8.69 -1.52 0.86
N ASN A 30 -9.05 -2.79 0.63
CA ASN A 30 -9.51 -3.71 1.68
C ASN A 30 -8.40 -4.07 2.68
N GLU A 31 -7.14 -3.92 2.29
CA GLU A 31 -5.97 -4.18 3.11
C GLU A 31 -5.31 -2.88 3.62
N TRP A 32 -5.82 -1.70 3.26
CA TRP A 32 -5.23 -0.43 3.68
C TRP A 32 -5.65 -0.08 5.11
N ASP A 33 -4.69 0.19 5.99
CA ASP A 33 -5.01 0.66 7.34
C ASP A 33 -5.14 2.19 7.39
N TYR A 34 -6.37 2.68 7.13
CA TYR A 34 -6.64 4.13 7.08
C TYR A 34 -6.27 4.87 8.37
N LEU A 35 -6.51 4.27 9.54
CA LEU A 35 -6.22 4.89 10.82
C LEU A 35 -4.71 5.08 10.99
N ASN A 36 -3.93 4.01 10.79
CA ASN A 36 -2.48 4.06 11.00
C ASN A 36 -1.74 4.79 9.86
N ASN A 37 -2.39 5.01 8.70
CA ASN A 37 -1.81 5.73 7.57
C ASN A 37 -2.24 7.19 7.46
N ILE A 38 -3.12 7.70 8.34
CA ILE A 38 -3.70 9.05 8.22
C ILE A 38 -2.66 10.17 8.12
N LEU A 39 -1.49 10.01 8.77
CA LEU A 39 -0.36 10.95 8.70
C LEU A 39 0.78 10.49 7.78
N LEU A 40 0.65 9.32 7.15
CA LEU A 40 1.72 8.71 6.34
C LEU A 40 1.46 8.83 4.84
N ALA A 41 0.22 8.57 4.40
CA ALA A 41 -0.11 8.55 2.98
C ALA A 41 -1.63 8.60 2.76
N ASP A 42 -2.04 9.31 1.70
CA ASP A 42 -3.39 9.27 1.14
C ASP A 42 -3.36 8.45 -0.17
N PRO A 43 -4.13 7.34 -0.28
CA PRO A 43 -4.14 6.49 -1.47
C PRO A 43 -4.61 7.21 -2.74
N THR A 44 -5.29 8.35 -2.62
CA THR A 44 -5.74 9.18 -3.76
C THR A 44 -4.69 10.19 -4.24
N ALA A 45 -3.59 10.34 -3.50
CA ALA A 45 -2.49 11.28 -3.78
C ALA A 45 -1.17 10.58 -4.13
N ILE A 46 -1.17 9.24 -4.20
CA ILE A 46 0.01 8.42 -4.50
C ILE A 46 -0.30 7.44 -5.62
N ASN A 47 0.72 6.99 -6.36
CA ASN A 47 0.57 5.99 -7.42
C ASN A 47 1.36 4.70 -7.12
N GLU A 48 1.32 3.74 -8.03
CA GLU A 48 1.96 2.43 -7.86
C GLU A 48 3.50 2.46 -7.73
N LYS A 49 4.15 3.54 -8.18
CA LYS A 49 5.62 3.68 -8.12
C LYS A 49 6.11 4.16 -6.75
N TYR A 50 5.22 4.65 -5.91
CA TYR A 50 5.57 5.23 -4.62
C TYR A 50 6.28 4.21 -3.73
N GLN A 51 7.40 4.63 -3.12
CA GLN A 51 8.27 3.75 -2.31
C GLN A 51 8.05 3.92 -0.80
N GLN A 52 7.07 4.72 -0.40
CA GLN A 52 6.72 4.95 0.99
C GLN A 52 6.27 3.64 1.66
N THR A 53 6.78 3.41 2.87
CA THR A 53 6.33 2.32 3.74
C THR A 53 5.08 2.77 4.49
N VAL A 54 4.03 1.96 4.40
CA VAL A 54 2.72 2.21 5.02
C VAL A 54 2.24 0.96 5.76
N TRP A 55 1.19 1.11 6.57
CA TRP A 55 0.55 0.02 7.30
C TRP A 55 -0.48 -0.69 6.45
N TRP A 56 -0.42 -2.02 6.50
CA TRP A 56 -1.35 -2.93 5.84
C TRP A 56 -2.03 -3.83 6.87
N ILE A 57 -3.31 -4.09 6.63
CA ILE A 57 -4.11 -5.14 7.24
C ILE A 57 -3.86 -6.43 6.46
N CYS A 58 -3.62 -7.54 7.15
CA CYS A 58 -3.41 -8.81 6.44
C CYS A 58 -4.72 -9.34 5.85
N LYS A 59 -4.68 -9.69 4.56
CA LYS A 59 -5.74 -10.42 3.84
C LYS A 59 -6.24 -11.67 4.58
N GLU A 60 -5.33 -12.46 5.14
CA GLU A 60 -5.66 -13.74 5.79
C GLU A 60 -6.08 -13.61 7.26
N ASN A 61 -5.70 -12.51 7.93
CA ASN A 61 -6.00 -12.32 9.35
C ASN A 61 -6.11 -10.83 9.67
N SER A 62 -7.33 -10.36 9.89
CA SER A 62 -7.63 -8.97 10.20
C SER A 62 -7.08 -8.48 11.54
N ASN A 63 -6.49 -9.32 12.38
CA ASN A 63 -5.74 -8.89 13.58
C ASN A 63 -4.28 -8.54 13.29
N HIS A 64 -3.76 -8.93 12.13
CA HIS A 64 -2.40 -8.66 11.74
C HIS A 64 -2.29 -7.27 11.10
N ARG A 65 -1.34 -6.48 11.58
CA ARG A 65 -0.89 -5.22 11.00
C ARG A 65 0.59 -5.30 10.70
N TYR A 66 1.00 -4.90 9.51
CA TYR A 66 2.40 -4.97 9.10
C TYR A 66 2.76 -3.80 8.18
N LYS A 67 4.02 -3.40 8.23
CA LYS A 67 4.58 -2.39 7.33
C LYS A 67 5.13 -3.04 6.07
N LEU A 68 4.85 -2.44 4.92
CA LEU A 68 5.44 -2.81 3.63
C LEU A 68 5.40 -1.60 2.69
N LYS A 69 6.37 -1.49 1.78
CA LYS A 69 6.33 -0.45 0.74
C LYS A 69 5.17 -0.71 -0.22
N ILE A 70 4.56 0.36 -0.71
CA ILE A 70 3.42 0.27 -1.65
C ILE A 70 3.81 -0.48 -2.92
N ASN A 71 4.89 -0.06 -3.58
CA ASN A 71 5.38 -0.71 -4.79
C ASN A 71 5.74 -2.20 -4.57
N GLU A 72 6.21 -2.56 -3.38
CA GLU A 72 6.46 -3.95 -3.01
C GLU A 72 5.14 -4.70 -2.82
N LYS A 73 4.17 -4.18 -2.06
CA LYS A 73 2.85 -4.81 -1.88
C LYS A 73 2.20 -5.15 -3.23
N ILE A 74 2.26 -4.24 -4.19
CA ILE A 74 1.77 -4.47 -5.57
C ILE A 74 2.52 -5.60 -6.26
N LYS A 75 3.86 -5.67 -6.13
CA LYS A 75 4.66 -6.78 -6.68
C LYS A 75 4.29 -8.12 -6.03
N TYR A 76 4.03 -8.13 -4.72
CA TYR A 76 3.60 -9.33 -4.00
C TYR A 76 2.24 -9.81 -4.51
N GLU A 77 1.27 -8.90 -4.67
CA GLU A 77 -0.06 -9.24 -5.19
C GLU A 77 0.00 -9.76 -6.63
N LYS A 78 0.74 -9.07 -7.52
CA LYS A 78 0.94 -9.50 -8.92
C LYS A 78 1.58 -10.89 -9.02
N ARG A 79 2.35 -11.32 -8.02
CA ARG A 79 3.00 -12.63 -7.94
C ARG A 79 2.23 -13.65 -7.09
N SER A 80 1.06 -13.28 -6.56
CA SER A 80 0.27 -14.11 -5.64
C SER A 80 1.10 -14.60 -4.43
N LEU A 81 1.97 -13.74 -3.89
CA LEU A 81 2.82 -14.05 -2.74
C LEU A 81 2.28 -13.46 -1.45
N ILE A 82 2.48 -14.18 -0.34
CA ILE A 82 2.16 -13.69 1.00
C ILE A 82 3.02 -12.47 1.32
N SER A 83 2.39 -11.32 1.57
CA SER A 83 3.06 -10.06 1.91
C SER A 83 3.18 -9.84 3.42
N CYS A 84 2.24 -10.38 4.20
CA CYS A 84 2.23 -10.21 5.66
C CYS A 84 3.46 -10.84 6.32
N SER A 85 4.31 -9.99 6.92
CA SER A 85 5.53 -10.44 7.64
C SER A 85 5.21 -11.27 8.89
N ILE A 86 4.00 -11.12 9.45
CA ILE A 86 3.49 -11.91 10.56
C ILE A 86 3.23 -13.35 10.10
N CYS A 87 2.43 -13.53 9.04
CA CYS A 87 2.10 -14.85 8.51
C CYS A 87 3.33 -15.59 7.96
N LYS A 88 4.32 -14.84 7.45
CA LYS A 88 5.61 -15.39 7.02
C LYS A 88 6.52 -15.84 8.16
N GLY A 89 6.18 -15.54 9.42
CA GLY A 89 7.01 -15.89 10.57
C GLY A 89 8.35 -15.15 10.63
N LEU A 90 8.46 -13.96 10.01
CA LEU A 90 9.71 -13.19 10.04
C LEU A 90 9.98 -12.64 11.45
N ARG A 91 11.27 -12.57 11.82
CA ARG A 91 11.72 -11.92 13.07
C ARG A 91 11.38 -10.44 13.02
N ARG A 92 10.62 -9.94 14.02
CA ARG A 92 10.09 -8.57 14.05
C ARG A 92 10.47 -7.87 15.35
N LYS A 93 10.74 -6.56 15.27
CA LYS A 93 10.76 -5.69 16.45
C LYS A 93 9.32 -5.39 16.84
N GLN A 94 9.01 -5.42 18.13
CA GLN A 94 7.70 -4.95 18.60
C GLN A 94 7.63 -3.44 18.40
N GLU A 95 6.67 -3.00 17.61
CA GLU A 95 6.34 -1.59 17.46
C GLU A 95 4.94 -1.38 18.05
N HIS A 96 4.80 -0.36 18.92
CA HIS A 96 3.48 0.04 19.42
C HIS A 96 2.70 0.69 18.29
N PHE A 97 1.51 0.17 18.02
CA PHE A 97 0.52 0.80 17.14
C PHE A 97 -0.68 1.23 17.96
N VAL A 98 -1.36 2.29 17.52
CA VAL A 98 -2.50 2.83 18.24
C VAL A 98 -3.67 1.87 18.10
N ARG A 99 -4.01 1.18 19.19
CA ARG A 99 -5.28 0.45 19.32
C ARG A 99 -6.27 1.39 20.00
N LEU A 100 -7.18 1.97 19.23
CA LEU A 100 -8.37 2.57 19.83
C LEU A 100 -9.25 1.41 20.33
N LYS A 101 -9.33 1.25 21.65
CA LYS A 101 -10.42 0.49 22.26
C LYS A 101 -11.65 1.37 22.18
N MET A 102 -12.69 0.91 21.49
CA MET A 102 -14.03 1.48 21.57
C MET A 102 -14.61 1.26 22.95
#